data_AF-A0A7Z9MW98-F1
#
_entry.id   AF-A0A7Z9MW98-F1
#
_cell.length_a   1.000
_cell.length_b   1.000
_cell.length_c   1.000
_cell.angle_alpha   90.00
_cell.angle_beta   90.00
_cell.angle_gamma   90.00
#
_symmetry.space_group_name_H-M   'P 1'
#
loop_
_entity.id
_entity.type
_entity.pdbx_description
1 polymer ?
#
loop_
_entity_poly.entity_id
_entity_poly.type
_entity_poly.pdbx_seq_one_letter_code
_entity_poly.pdbx_strand_id
1 'polypeptide(L)'
;MNLETAFGGISQALGKRNYRYYWIGTFVSILGFWVHKLALGWLTWELTSSPFWLGIVGFSALFPSFILAPFSGAIADKFGMRLVANYAIILSGVSAFLLGALVYLDATSIEIVCVLTLVQGMALAFDLPAPQTIGASVLISIAVLETKK
;
A
#
# COMPACT_ATOMS: atom_id res chain seq x y z
N MET A 1 -28.31 15.31 8.31
CA MET A 1 -26.85 15.52 8.13
C MET A 1 -26.69 16.36 6.87
N ASN A 2 -26.34 17.63 7.00
CA ASN A 2 -26.34 18.58 5.88
C ASN A 2 -25.13 18.30 4.98
N LEU A 3 -25.36 18.16 3.67
CA LEU A 3 -24.29 17.94 2.69
C LEU A 3 -23.25 19.07 2.72
N GLU A 4 -23.67 20.30 3.05
CA GLU A 4 -22.78 21.46 3.18
C GLU A 4 -21.78 21.36 4.34
N THR A 5 -22.15 20.75 5.47
CA THR A 5 -21.20 20.57 6.59
C THR A 5 -20.25 19.41 6.34
N ALA A 6 -20.67 18.39 5.58
CA ALA A 6 -19.82 17.27 5.19
C ALA A 6 -18.70 17.73 4.24
N PHE A 7 -19.02 18.50 3.20
CA PHE A 7 -18.00 19.05 2.28
C PHE A 7 -17.19 20.19 2.90
N GLY A 8 -17.80 21.00 3.78
CA GLY A 8 -17.12 22.06 4.53
C GLY A 8 -16.05 21.52 5.50
N GLY A 9 -16.29 20.38 6.15
CA GLY A 9 -15.30 19.73 7.00
C GLY A 9 -14.11 19.15 6.22
N ILE A 10 -14.37 18.56 5.05
CA ILE A 10 -13.31 18.00 4.17
C ILE A 10 -12.41 19.10 3.62
N SER A 11 -12.99 20.24 3.21
CA SER A 11 -12.21 21.38 2.70
C SER A 11 -11.36 22.03 3.80
N GLN A 12 -11.87 22.13 5.04
CA GLN A 12 -11.09 22.58 6.20
C GLN A 12 -9.92 21.65 6.52
N ALA A 13 -10.13 20.32 6.47
CA ALA A 13 -9.07 19.34 6.70
C ALA A 13 -7.98 19.43 5.64
N LEU A 14 -8.35 19.50 4.35
CA LEU A 14 -7.43 19.68 3.22
C LEU A 14 -6.71 21.04 3.21
N GLY A 15 -7.26 22.04 3.91
CA GLY A 15 -6.63 23.34 4.12
C GLY A 15 -5.32 23.28 4.92
N LYS A 16 -5.12 22.24 5.75
CA LYS A 16 -3.89 22.08 6.54
C LYS A 16 -2.77 21.45 5.70
N ARG A 17 -1.66 22.18 5.53
CA ARG A 17 -0.53 21.81 4.65
C ARG A 17 -0.02 20.38 4.86
N ASN A 18 0.18 19.96 6.10
CA ASN A 18 0.68 18.61 6.42
C ASN A 18 -0.34 17.51 6.08
N TYR A 19 -1.63 17.78 6.28
CA TYR A 19 -2.70 16.84 5.93
C TYR A 19 -2.84 16.70 4.42
N ARG A 20 -2.69 17.80 3.66
CA ARG A 20 -2.74 17.79 2.20
C ARG A 20 -1.66 16.89 1.58
N TYR A 21 -0.41 16.96 2.06
CA TYR A 21 0.66 16.09 1.56
C TYR A 21 0.43 14.63 1.89
N TYR A 22 -0.03 14.32 3.10
CA TYR A 22 -0.41 12.96 3.49
C TYR A 22 -1.53 12.41 2.60
N TRP A 23 -2.55 13.22 2.34
CA TRP A 23 -3.71 12.80 1.55
C TRP A 23 -3.34 12.53 0.09
N ILE A 24 -2.56 13.43 -0.54
CA ILE A 24 -2.09 13.23 -1.92
C ILE A 24 -1.18 11.99 -2.01
N GLY A 25 -0.23 11.83 -1.08
CA GLY A 25 0.65 10.65 -1.07
C GLY A 25 -0.10 9.35 -0.90
N THR A 26 -1.08 9.32 0.02
CA THR A 26 -1.94 8.15 0.25
C THR A 26 -2.78 7.83 -0.99
N PHE A 27 -3.37 8.84 -1.63
CA PHE A 27 -4.17 8.68 -2.84
C PHE A 27 -3.35 8.08 -3.99
N VAL A 28 -2.16 8.63 -4.25
CA VAL A 28 -1.25 8.09 -5.27
C VAL A 28 -0.82 6.67 -4.95
N SER A 29 -0.53 6.35 -3.69
CA SER A 29 -0.10 5.01 -3.27
C SER A 29 -1.21 3.98 -3.48
N ILE A 30 -2.45 4.30 -3.12
CA ILE A 30 -3.61 3.42 -3.33
C ILE A 30 -3.83 3.19 -4.83
N LEU A 31 -3.79 4.24 -5.64
CA LEU A 31 -3.94 4.09 -7.09
C LEU A 31 -2.83 3.23 -7.68
N GLY A 32 -1.58 3.46 -7.30
CA GLY A 32 -0.44 2.67 -7.75
C GLY A 32 -0.58 1.20 -7.40
N PHE A 33 -1.06 0.90 -6.19
CA PHE A 33 -1.34 -0.47 -5.75
C PHE A 33 -2.39 -1.17 -6.63
N TRP A 34 -3.50 -0.50 -6.94
CA TRP A 34 -4.55 -1.08 -7.79
C TRP A 34 -4.10 -1.26 -9.23
N VAL A 35 -3.40 -0.28 -9.79
CA VAL A 35 -2.82 -0.39 -11.14
C VAL A 35 -1.84 -1.55 -11.19
N HIS A 36 -0.97 -1.70 -10.19
CA HIS A 36 -0.02 -2.80 -10.10
C HIS A 36 -0.72 -4.16 -10.01
N LYS A 37 -1.79 -4.28 -9.19
CA LYS A 37 -2.59 -5.51 -9.07
C LYS A 37 -3.28 -5.90 -10.38
N LEU A 38 -3.84 -4.93 -11.11
CA LEU A 38 -4.45 -5.18 -12.42
C LEU A 38 -3.39 -5.61 -13.45
N ALA A 39 -2.26 -4.92 -13.48
CA ALA A 39 -1.14 -5.26 -14.36
C ALA A 39 -0.61 -6.67 -14.10
N LEU A 40 -0.44 -7.06 -12.84
CA LEU A 40 -0.05 -8.42 -12.45
C LEU A 40 -1.03 -9.48 -12.95
N GLY A 41 -2.34 -9.24 -12.80
CA GLY A 41 -3.37 -10.16 -13.28
C GLY A 41 -3.31 -10.30 -14.80
N TRP A 42 -3.21 -9.17 -15.51
CA TRP A 42 -3.10 -9.16 -16.97
C TRP A 42 -1.85 -9.88 -17.46
N LEU A 43 -0.68 -9.55 -16.91
CA LEU A 43 0.60 -10.15 -17.26
C LEU A 43 0.62 -11.67 -17.03
N THR A 44 0.04 -12.11 -15.91
CA THR A 44 -0.06 -13.56 -15.61
C THR A 44 -0.90 -14.27 -16.66
N TRP A 45 -2.03 -13.67 -17.05
CA TRP A 45 -2.88 -14.21 -18.11
C TRP A 45 -2.16 -14.27 -19.46
N GLU A 46 -1.45 -13.21 -19.83
CA GLU A 46 -0.70 -13.15 -21.09
C GLU A 46 0.41 -14.21 -21.17
N LEU A 47 1.11 -14.46 -20.05
CA LEU A 47 2.19 -15.45 -20.00
C LEU A 47 1.72 -16.91 -19.95
N THR A 48 0.61 -17.20 -19.27
CA THR A 48 0.20 -18.59 -19.01
C THR A 48 -1.11 -19.01 -19.66
N SER A 49 -1.97 -18.06 -20.05
CA SER A 49 -3.32 -18.28 -20.58
C SER A 49 -4.16 -19.28 -19.76
N SER A 50 -3.87 -19.39 -18.45
CA SER A 50 -4.43 -20.41 -17.58
C SER A 50 -4.98 -19.80 -16.29
N PRO A 51 -6.26 -20.05 -15.94
CA PRO A 51 -6.85 -19.61 -14.68
C PRO A 51 -6.16 -20.18 -13.44
N PHE A 52 -5.48 -21.33 -13.56
CA PHE A 52 -4.79 -21.96 -12.44
C PHE A 52 -3.60 -21.11 -11.95
N TRP A 53 -2.82 -20.56 -12.88
CA TRP A 53 -1.68 -19.71 -12.56
C TRP A 53 -2.09 -18.36 -11.98
N LEU A 54 -3.21 -17.79 -12.45
CA LEU A 54 -3.82 -16.62 -11.82
C LEU A 54 -4.16 -16.88 -10.35
N GLY A 55 -4.68 -18.07 -10.03
CA GLY A 55 -4.93 -18.51 -8.66
C GLY A 55 -3.64 -18.58 -7.82
N ILE A 56 -2.57 -19.16 -8.37
CA ILE A 56 -1.26 -19.26 -7.69
C ILE A 56 -0.65 -17.89 -7.43
N VAL A 57 -0.66 -16.99 -8.41
CA VAL A 57 -0.11 -15.63 -8.25
C VAL A 57 -0.95 -14.83 -7.24
N GLY A 58 -2.28 -14.95 -7.32
CA GLY A 58 -3.19 -14.36 -6.33
C GLY A 58 -2.92 -14.87 -4.92
N PHE A 59 -2.79 -16.19 -4.75
CA PHE A 59 -2.46 -16.82 -3.48
C PHE A 59 -1.09 -16.35 -2.97
N SER A 60 -0.07 -16.31 -3.82
CA SER A 60 1.28 -15.84 -3.48
C SER A 60 1.30 -14.39 -3.02
N ALA A 61 0.40 -13.54 -3.54
CA ALA A 61 0.30 -12.15 -3.11
C ALA A 61 -0.40 -11.96 -1.74
N LEU A 62 -1.13 -12.96 -1.24
CA LEU A 62 -1.89 -12.89 0.02
C LEU A 62 -1.29 -13.77 1.11
N PHE A 63 -0.72 -14.92 0.73
CA PHE A 63 -0.19 -15.93 1.62
C PHE A 63 0.90 -15.40 2.58
N PRO A 64 1.92 -14.65 2.12
CA PRO A 64 2.93 -14.11 3.02
C PRO A 64 2.32 -13.09 3.99
N SER A 65 1.37 -12.27 3.50
CA SER A 65 0.70 -11.30 4.35
C SER A 65 -0.09 -11.98 5.46
N PHE A 66 -0.75 -13.11 5.17
CA PHE A 66 -1.53 -13.84 6.15
C PHE A 66 -0.64 -14.40 7.28
N ILE A 67 0.54 -14.90 6.94
CA ILE A 67 1.52 -15.43 7.91
C ILE A 67 2.17 -14.30 8.72
N LEU A 68 2.48 -13.17 8.08
CA LEU A 68 3.19 -12.05 8.69
C LEU A 68 2.28 -11.08 9.45
N ALA A 69 0.97 -11.10 9.20
CA ALA A 69 -0.03 -10.26 9.87
C ALA A 69 0.06 -10.27 11.42
N PRO A 70 0.16 -11.42 12.13
CA PRO A 70 0.27 -11.40 13.59
C PRO A 70 1.59 -10.79 14.10
N PHE A 71 2.66 -10.84 13.30
CA PHE A 71 3.97 -10.30 13.67
C PHE A 71 4.10 -8.80 13.33
N SER A 72 3.36 -8.31 12.35
CA SER A 72 3.50 -6.94 11.87
C SER A 72 3.17 -5.91 12.94
N GLY A 73 2.19 -6.17 13.81
CA GLY A 73 1.84 -5.31 14.96
C GLY A 73 2.97 -5.21 15.98
N ALA A 74 3.51 -6.33 16.45
CA ALA A 74 4.61 -6.34 17.41
C ALA A 74 5.89 -5.67 16.87
N ILE A 75 6.16 -5.84 15.57
CA ILE A 75 7.28 -5.18 14.89
C ILE A 75 7.03 -3.67 14.78
N ALA A 76 5.82 -3.26 14.42
CA ALA A 76 5.43 -1.85 14.32
C ALA A 76 5.50 -1.13 15.68
N ASP A 77 5.12 -1.80 16.76
CA ASP A 77 5.21 -1.26 18.12
C ASP A 77 6.67 -1.07 18.55
N LYS A 78 7.57 -2.00 18.18
CA LYS A 78 8.99 -1.95 18.57
C LYS A 78 9.80 -0.93 17.76
N PHE A 79 9.62 -0.89 16.44
CA PHE A 79 10.45 -0.07 15.53
C PHE A 79 9.78 1.25 15.13
N GLY A 80 8.53 1.45 15.50
CA GLY A 80 7.74 2.64 15.19
C GLY A 80 6.94 2.48 13.90
N MET A 81 5.63 2.67 14.02
CA MET A 81 4.63 2.55 12.96
C MET A 81 5.03 3.25 11.65
N ARG A 82 5.61 4.46 11.74
CA ARG A 82 5.99 5.26 10.56
C ARG A 82 7.17 4.68 9.80
N LEU A 83 8.16 4.14 10.51
CA LEU A 83 9.35 3.57 9.87
C LEU A 83 8.99 2.28 9.15
N VAL A 84 8.25 1.39 9.82
CA VAL A 84 7.78 0.12 9.24
C VAL A 84 6.91 0.36 8.00
N ALA A 85 5.97 1.31 8.08
CA ALA A 85 5.15 1.73 6.94
C ALA A 85 5.98 2.21 5.74
N ASN A 86 6.95 3.10 5.99
CA ASN A 86 7.78 3.65 4.93
C ASN A 86 8.60 2.55 4.23
N TYR A 87 9.17 1.61 4.98
CA TYR A 87 9.88 0.47 4.39
C TYR A 87 8.95 -0.43 3.58
N ALA A 88 7.73 -0.67 4.04
CA ALA A 88 6.74 -1.47 3.31
C ALA A 88 6.36 -0.82 1.97
N ILE A 89 6.10 0.49 1.97
CA ILE A 89 5.77 1.25 0.76
C ILE A 89 6.97 1.28 -0.21
N ILE A 90 8.19 1.48 0.29
CA ILE A 90 9.41 1.45 -0.52
C ILE A 90 9.61 0.07 -1.14
N LEU A 91 9.47 -1.01 -0.35
CA LEU A 91 9.61 -2.37 -0.84
C LEU A 91 8.57 -2.70 -1.91
N SER A 92 7.32 -2.29 -1.70
CA SER A 92 6.24 -2.40 -2.69
C SER A 92 6.50 -1.60 -3.97
N GLY A 93 7.05 -0.40 -3.84
CA GLY A 93 7.42 0.42 -4.99
C GLY A 93 8.56 -0.18 -5.80
N VAL A 94 9.57 -0.72 -5.11
CA VAL A 94 10.72 -1.40 -5.74
C VAL A 94 10.28 -2.68 -6.46
N SER A 95 9.41 -3.50 -5.85
CA SER A 95 8.89 -4.70 -6.50
C SER A 95 8.08 -4.36 -7.76
N ALA A 96 7.22 -3.33 -7.69
CA ALA A 96 6.46 -2.86 -8.82
C ALA A 96 7.34 -2.30 -9.95
N PHE A 97 8.38 -1.54 -9.60
CA PHE A 97 9.33 -0.99 -10.56
C PHE A 97 10.16 -2.09 -11.25
N LEU A 98 10.67 -3.06 -10.48
CA LEU A 98 11.42 -4.21 -11.01
C LEU A 98 10.56 -5.03 -11.98
N LEU A 99 9.29 -5.28 -11.62
CA LEU A 99 8.37 -6.00 -12.50
C LEU A 99 8.13 -5.24 -13.81
N GLY A 100 7.89 -3.93 -13.74
CA GLY A 100 7.74 -3.09 -14.94
C GLY A 100 9.00 -3.06 -15.81
N ALA A 101 10.18 -2.99 -15.20
CA ALA A 101 11.45 -3.01 -15.92
C ALA A 101 11.71 -4.36 -16.62
N LEU A 102 11.38 -5.48 -15.97
CA LEU A 102 11.50 -6.82 -16.56
C LEU A 102 10.55 -7.04 -17.72
N VAL A 103 9.33 -6.50 -17.63
CA VAL A 103 8.35 -6.53 -18.73
C VAL A 103 8.88 -5.72 -19.91
N TYR A 104 9.47 -4.55 -19.67
CA TYR A 104 10.06 -3.73 -20.74
C TYR A 104 11.25 -4.40 -21.44
N LEU A 105 12.03 -5.20 -20.70
CA LEU A 105 13.19 -5.94 -21.23
C LEU A 105 12.82 -7.29 -21.88
N ASP A 106 11.53 -7.65 -21.91
CA ASP A 106 11.03 -8.92 -22.42
C ASP A 106 11.66 -10.16 -21.75
N ALA A 107 12.19 -9.98 -20.53
CA ALA A 107 12.86 -11.01 -19.74
C ALA A 107 11.95 -11.58 -18.64
N THR A 108 10.63 -11.50 -18.85
CA THR A 108 9.65 -11.84 -17.82
C THR A 108 9.26 -13.31 -17.90
N SER A 109 9.44 -14.04 -16.80
CA SER A 109 8.94 -15.41 -16.63
C SER A 109 7.92 -15.47 -15.49
N ILE A 110 7.04 -16.48 -15.54
CA ILE A 110 6.03 -16.71 -14.50
C ILE A 110 6.68 -16.94 -13.11
N GLU A 111 7.87 -17.52 -13.08
CA GLU A 111 8.65 -17.75 -11.87
C GLU A 111 9.05 -16.43 -11.21
N ILE A 112 9.54 -15.47 -12.00
CA ILE A 112 9.92 -14.13 -11.49
C ILE A 112 8.68 -13.38 -11.00
N VAL A 113 7.55 -13.49 -11.71
CA VAL A 113 6.27 -12.91 -11.28
C VAL A 113 5.83 -13.50 -9.93
N CYS A 114 5.92 -14.81 -9.74
CA CYS A 114 5.64 -15.46 -8.46
C CYS A 114 6.55 -14.97 -7.33
N VAL A 115 7.86 -14.84 -7.58
CA VAL A 115 8.81 -14.35 -6.57
C VAL A 115 8.50 -12.89 -6.19
N LEU A 116 8.28 -12.02 -7.18
CA LEU A 116 7.98 -10.61 -6.93
C LEU A 116 6.63 -10.42 -6.24
N THR A 117 5.62 -11.23 -6.57
CA THR A 117 4.32 -11.20 -5.88
C THR A 117 4.39 -11.71 -4.45
N LEU A 118 5.26 -12.68 -4.13
CA LEU A 118 5.55 -13.04 -2.74
C LEU A 118 6.16 -11.87 -1.96
N VAL A 119 7.12 -11.16 -2.55
CA VAL A 119 7.70 -9.95 -1.94
C VAL A 119 6.64 -8.88 -1.72
N GLN A 120 5.74 -8.68 -2.68
CA GLN A 120 4.60 -7.78 -2.55
C GLN A 120 3.69 -8.18 -1.38
N GLY A 121 3.40 -9.48 -1.23
CA GLY A 121 2.60 -10.00 -0.12
C GLY A 121 3.25 -9.77 1.24
N MET A 122 4.58 -9.86 1.32
CA MET A 122 5.31 -9.52 2.54
C MET A 122 5.19 -8.04 2.88
N ALA A 123 5.38 -7.16 1.89
CA ALA A 123 5.21 -5.72 2.06
C ALA A 123 3.78 -5.36 2.52
N LEU A 124 2.77 -6.02 1.96
CA LEU A 124 1.36 -5.79 2.31
C LEU A 124 1.05 -6.05 3.79
N ALA A 125 1.67 -7.06 4.41
CA ALA A 125 1.50 -7.33 5.85
C ALA A 125 1.90 -6.16 6.75
N PHE A 126 2.89 -5.38 6.32
CA PHE A 126 3.44 -4.23 7.05
C PHE A 126 2.81 -2.90 6.64
N ASP A 127 2.10 -2.87 5.51
CA ASP A 127 1.42 -1.67 5.02
C ASP A 127 0.05 -1.47 5.70
N LEU A 128 -0.67 -2.57 6.00
CA LEU A 128 -2.01 -2.53 6.63
C LEU A 128 -2.14 -1.78 7.97
N PRO A 129 -1.18 -1.82 8.92
CA PRO A 129 -1.31 -1.06 10.17
C PRO A 129 -1.14 0.46 9.97
N ALA A 130 -0.50 0.91 8.89
CA ALA A 130 0.01 2.28 8.81
C ALA A 130 -1.05 3.36 8.51
N PRO A 131 -1.95 3.23 7.51
CA PRO A 131 -2.89 4.30 7.17
C PRO A 131 -3.92 4.55 8.29
N GLN A 132 -4.31 3.50 9.01
CA GLN A 132 -5.34 3.54 10.07
C GLN A 132 -4.86 4.33 11.29
N THR A 133 -3.59 4.18 11.67
CA THR A 133 -3.03 4.83 12.86
C THR A 133 -2.35 6.16 12.53
N ILE A 134 -1.71 6.30 11.37
CA ILE A 134 -1.07 7.55 10.97
C ILE A 134 -2.12 8.63 10.70
N GLY A 135 -3.22 8.29 10.01
CA GLY A 135 -4.35 9.21 9.79
C GLY A 135 -4.91 9.74 11.12
N ALA A 136 -5.12 8.86 12.10
CA ALA A 136 -5.54 9.25 13.45
C ALA A 136 -4.49 10.14 14.14
N SER A 137 -3.20 9.80 14.07
CA SER A 137 -2.13 10.57 14.72
C SER A 137 -1.96 11.99 14.17
N VAL A 138 -2.15 12.18 12.86
CA VAL A 138 -2.07 13.51 12.22
C VAL A 138 -3.24 14.38 12.66
N LEU A 139 -4.44 13.81 12.72
CA LEU A 139 -5.63 14.51 13.21
C LEU A 139 -5.50 14.88 14.70
N ILE A 140 -4.99 13.97 15.53
CA ILE A 140 -4.74 14.26 16.95
C ILE A 140 -3.68 15.35 17.12
N SER A 141 -2.58 15.30 16.37
CA SER A 141 -1.54 16.34 16.42
C SER A 141 -2.07 17.71 16.00
N ILE A 142 -3.01 17.75 15.06
CA ILE A 142 -3.69 18.97 14.64
C ILE A 142 -4.61 19.49 15.75
N ALA A 143 -5.40 18.62 16.38
CA ALA A 143 -6.31 18.98 17.46
C ALA A 143 -5.56 19.49 18.71
N VAL A 144 -4.42 18.86 19.05
CA VAL A 144 -3.54 19.29 20.15
C VAL A 144 -2.89 20.66 19.89
N LEU A 145 -2.59 20.99 18.63
CA LEU A 145 -2.08 22.32 18.28
C LEU A 145 -3.17 23.40 18.30
N GLU A 146 -4.44 23.02 18.10
CA GLU A 146 -5.58 23.93 18.22
C GLU A 146 -5.98 24.20 19.67
N THR A 147 -5.80 23.24 20.59
CA THR A 147 -6.07 23.45 22.03
C THR A 147 -4.98 24.23 22.77
N LYS A 148 -3.83 24.46 22.15
CA LYS A 148 -2.73 25.28 22.69
C LYS A 148 -2.76 26.77 22.26
N LYS A 149 -3.78 27.19 21.52
CA LYS A 149 -4.07 28.59 21.19
C LYS A 149 -5.29 29.06 21.98
#